data_AF-A0A2H5WFG0-F1
#
_entry.id   AF-A0A2H5WFG0-F1
#
_cell.length_a   1.000
_cell.length_b   1.000
_cell.length_c   1.000
_cell.angle_alpha   90.00
_cell.angle_beta   90.00
_cell.angle_gamma   90.00
#
_symmetry.space_group_name_H-M   'P 1'
#
loop_
_entity.id
_entity.type
_entity.pdbx_description
1 polymer ?
#
loop_
_entity_poly.entity_id
_entity_poly.type
_entity_poly.pdbx_seq_one_letter_code
_entity_poly.pdbx_strand_id
1 'polypeptide(L)'
;MVEAARALERLPRLSRALEHGALGPDKVMELARYATPGTEEGLIRWAQRVSYAAVRRRGELEEQRVREQEERVLRERSCSWYFHDAGRRFHLDLDLPSAEGAGVAAAVEEVAGRIPVLPGEEDPRFAPARRADALLALCTAGAGEGPAVSATVVLHAQVGPVGRGAELEAGGVTDPGAASRPSCTGTLEHVHEDPSGRVLHRAREPRRPPAWMVRQVRYRDRGCTFPGCGTRAFTEAHHIVFYRFGGRTTLENLTLICSFHHRLVHEGGWRIRRTAEGELVWIRPDGRPHAPGPVLRGADVDPPEEPVVYGPFGDDDPLPLPPSVLAPVLRLGAGGAPAGEARAGPDP
;
A
#
# COMPACT_ATOMS: atom_id res chain seq x y z
N MET A 1 9.89 -48.58 0.31
CA MET A 1 10.80 -49.43 1.12
C MET A 1 12.16 -48.79 1.36
N VAL A 2 12.83 -48.21 0.35
CA VAL A 2 14.16 -47.58 0.52
C VAL A 2 14.17 -46.41 1.51
N GLU A 3 13.15 -45.54 1.49
CA GLU A 3 13.06 -44.40 2.41
C GLU A 3 12.86 -44.81 3.87
N ALA A 4 12.00 -45.81 4.12
CA ALA A 4 11.81 -46.33 5.46
C ALA A 4 13.04 -47.07 5.99
N ALA A 5 13.78 -47.79 5.13
CA ALA A 5 15.05 -48.40 5.52
C ALA A 5 16.06 -47.34 6.00
N ARG A 6 16.19 -46.22 5.29
CA ARG A 6 17.02 -45.07 5.70
C ARG A 6 16.49 -44.36 6.96
N ALA A 7 15.17 -44.34 7.16
CA ALA A 7 14.57 -43.78 8.38
C ALA A 7 14.87 -44.66 9.60
N LEU A 8 14.85 -45.99 9.45
CA LEU A 8 15.15 -46.94 10.52
C LEU A 8 16.59 -46.86 11.02
N GLU A 9 17.55 -46.47 10.17
CA GLU A 9 18.94 -46.17 10.60
C GLU A 9 18.99 -45.08 11.69
N ARG A 10 18.02 -44.16 11.69
CA ARG A 10 17.90 -43.05 12.64
C ARG A 10 16.83 -43.29 13.71
N LEU A 11 16.15 -44.43 13.67
CA LEU A 11 15.04 -44.79 14.57
C LEU A 11 15.26 -46.17 15.23
N PRO A 12 16.22 -46.29 16.17
CA PRO A 12 16.71 -47.58 16.66
C PRO A 12 15.67 -48.38 17.46
N ARG A 13 14.71 -47.72 18.12
CA ARG A 13 13.66 -48.42 18.89
C ARG A 13 12.59 -48.98 17.95
N LEU A 14 12.29 -48.27 16.87
CA LEU A 14 11.36 -48.72 15.84
C LEU A 14 11.96 -49.86 15.01
N SER A 15 13.24 -49.78 14.68
CA SER A 15 14.01 -50.87 14.07
C SER A 15 13.97 -52.13 14.93
N ARG A 16 14.25 -52.00 16.24
CA ARG A 16 14.15 -53.12 17.19
C ARG A 16 12.74 -53.71 17.28
N ALA A 17 11.71 -52.86 17.24
CA ALA A 17 10.31 -53.32 17.27
C ALA A 17 9.91 -54.16 16.05
N LEU A 18 10.51 -53.88 14.88
CA LEU A 18 10.37 -54.71 13.68
C LEU A 18 11.10 -56.05 13.84
N GLU A 19 12.36 -56.02 14.29
CA GLU A 19 13.21 -57.21 14.45
C GLU A 19 12.60 -58.23 15.43
N HIS A 20 12.02 -57.75 16.53
CA HIS A 20 11.45 -58.63 17.56
C HIS A 20 9.97 -58.98 17.29
N GLY A 21 9.43 -58.58 16.13
CA GLY A 21 8.03 -58.85 15.76
C GLY A 21 6.99 -58.11 16.62
N ALA A 22 7.40 -57.12 17.40
CA ALA A 22 6.50 -56.33 18.24
C ALA A 22 5.56 -55.44 17.41
N LEU A 23 5.97 -55.09 16.19
CA LEU A 23 5.14 -54.45 15.17
C LEU A 23 5.37 -55.12 13.81
N GLY A 24 4.30 -55.27 13.03
CA GLY A 24 4.40 -55.73 11.64
C GLY A 24 5.04 -54.68 10.72
N PRO A 25 5.60 -55.10 9.57
CA PRO A 25 6.32 -54.22 8.64
C PRO A 25 5.49 -53.03 8.17
N ASP A 26 4.19 -53.21 7.90
CA ASP A 26 3.33 -52.13 7.42
C ASP A 26 3.18 -50.99 8.45
N LYS A 27 3.04 -51.33 9.73
CA LYS A 27 2.97 -50.32 10.80
C LYS A 27 4.30 -49.59 10.98
N VAL A 28 5.41 -50.30 10.85
CA VAL A 28 6.74 -49.73 10.96
C VAL A 28 7.01 -48.76 9.81
N MET A 29 6.65 -49.14 8.58
CA MET A 29 6.74 -48.29 7.39
C MET A 29 5.96 -46.99 7.56
N GLU A 30 4.74 -47.05 8.11
CA GLU A 30 3.93 -45.84 8.35
C GLU A 30 4.48 -44.96 9.47
N LEU A 31 4.90 -45.57 10.59
CA LEU A 31 5.49 -44.82 11.70
C LEU A 31 6.79 -44.14 11.29
N ALA A 32 7.61 -44.78 10.44
CA ALA A 32 8.88 -44.22 9.97
C ALA A 32 8.73 -42.91 9.17
N ARG A 33 7.53 -42.59 8.67
CA ARG A 33 7.24 -41.32 7.96
C ARG A 33 7.27 -40.10 8.88
N TYR A 34 6.96 -40.27 10.17
CA TYR A 34 6.77 -39.16 11.11
C TYR A 34 7.32 -39.39 12.52
N ALA A 35 7.86 -40.57 12.81
CA ALA A 35 8.55 -40.83 14.07
C ALA A 35 9.89 -40.11 14.14
N THR A 36 10.21 -39.62 15.32
CA THR A 36 11.50 -39.02 15.69
C THR A 36 12.09 -39.78 16.87
N PRO A 37 13.42 -39.69 17.13
CA PRO A 37 14.03 -40.38 18.26
C PRO A 37 13.35 -40.13 19.61
N GLY A 38 12.82 -38.92 19.82
CA GLY A 38 12.08 -38.56 21.04
C GLY A 38 10.65 -39.11 21.11
N THR A 39 10.05 -39.54 20.01
CA THR A 39 8.65 -39.98 19.94
C THR A 39 8.47 -41.47 19.69
N GLU A 40 9.51 -42.18 19.26
CA GLU A 40 9.48 -43.61 18.90
C GLU A 40 8.79 -44.48 19.97
N GLU A 41 9.17 -44.34 21.23
CA GLU A 41 8.69 -45.21 22.30
C GLU A 41 7.18 -45.04 22.54
N GLY A 42 6.70 -43.80 22.51
CA GLY A 42 5.27 -43.50 22.62
C GLY A 42 4.48 -44.03 21.42
N LEU A 43 5.02 -43.85 20.22
CA LEU A 43 4.39 -44.30 18.97
C LEU A 43 4.33 -45.82 18.88
N ILE A 44 5.37 -46.54 19.28
CA ILE A 44 5.39 -48.01 19.31
C ILE A 44 4.33 -48.55 20.26
N ARG A 45 4.30 -48.06 21.51
CA ARG A 45 3.31 -48.48 22.53
C ARG A 45 1.87 -48.24 22.08
N TRP A 46 1.64 -47.18 21.33
CA TRP A 46 0.33 -46.85 20.78
C TRP A 46 0.00 -47.76 19.58
N ALA A 47 0.92 -47.93 18.63
CA ALA A 47 0.74 -48.73 17.42
C ALA A 47 0.51 -50.22 17.71
N GLN A 48 0.99 -50.73 18.85
CA GLN A 48 0.68 -52.09 19.33
C GLN A 48 -0.81 -52.29 19.63
N ARG A 49 -1.55 -51.23 19.97
CA ARG A 49 -2.94 -51.30 20.44
C ARG A 49 -3.98 -50.87 19.39
N VAL A 50 -3.54 -50.41 18.23
CA VAL A 50 -4.44 -49.88 17.18
C VAL A 50 -4.24 -50.61 15.86
N SER A 51 -5.19 -50.47 14.94
CA SER A 51 -5.08 -51.05 13.59
C SER A 51 -4.06 -50.29 12.74
N TYR A 52 -3.58 -50.92 11.66
CA TYR A 52 -2.77 -50.25 10.65
C TYR A 52 -3.44 -48.98 10.10
N ALA A 53 -4.76 -49.02 9.85
CA ALA A 53 -5.51 -47.86 9.36
C ALA A 53 -5.44 -46.66 10.33
N ALA A 54 -5.42 -46.89 11.64
CA ALA A 54 -5.26 -45.82 12.63
C ALA A 54 -3.84 -45.23 12.59
N VAL A 55 -2.81 -46.07 12.41
CA VAL A 55 -1.40 -45.64 12.26
C VAL A 55 -1.24 -44.78 11.01
N ARG A 56 -1.81 -45.22 9.88
CA ARG A 56 -1.80 -44.48 8.62
C ARG A 56 -2.55 -43.16 8.72
N ARG A 57 -3.78 -43.15 9.27
CA ARG A 57 -4.57 -41.93 9.47
C ARG A 57 -3.82 -40.90 10.32
N ARG A 58 -3.10 -41.35 11.35
CA ARG A 58 -2.27 -40.45 12.16
C ARG A 58 -1.08 -39.89 11.37
N GLY A 59 -0.43 -40.70 10.54
CA GLY A 59 0.61 -40.23 9.65
C GLY A 59 0.12 -39.19 8.65
N GLU A 60 -1.07 -39.39 8.07
CA GLU A 60 -1.73 -38.42 7.19
C GLU A 60 -1.99 -37.09 7.93
N LEU A 61 -2.47 -37.14 9.18
CA LEU A 61 -2.69 -35.94 10.02
C LEU A 61 -1.39 -35.22 10.42
N GLU A 62 -0.31 -35.96 10.67
CA GLU A 62 0.97 -35.37 11.04
C GLU A 62 1.66 -34.72 9.83
N GLU A 63 1.59 -35.35 8.65
CA GLU A 63 2.04 -34.73 7.41
C GLU A 63 1.20 -33.51 7.00
N GLN A 64 -0.10 -33.51 7.31
CA GLN A 64 -0.94 -32.31 7.17
C GLN A 64 -0.46 -31.20 8.10
N ARG A 65 -0.19 -31.51 9.38
CA ARG A 65 0.35 -30.52 10.34
C ARG A 65 1.70 -29.95 9.93
N VAL A 66 2.63 -30.78 9.48
CA VAL A 66 3.96 -30.32 9.03
C VAL A 66 3.80 -29.43 7.80
N ARG A 67 2.97 -29.81 6.82
CA ARG A 67 2.66 -28.97 5.66
C ARG A 67 1.98 -27.65 6.04
N GLU A 68 0.99 -27.68 6.91
CA GLU A 68 0.32 -26.49 7.43
C GLU A 68 1.29 -25.57 8.19
N GLN A 69 2.27 -26.15 8.89
CA GLN A 69 3.31 -25.41 9.62
C GLN A 69 4.36 -24.81 8.67
N GLU A 70 4.80 -25.55 7.66
CA GLU A 70 5.67 -25.04 6.58
C GLU A 70 4.97 -23.94 5.76
N GLU A 71 3.68 -24.12 5.44
CA GLU A 71 2.84 -23.10 4.80
C GLU A 71 2.61 -21.89 5.72
N ARG A 72 2.49 -22.09 7.05
CA ARG A 72 2.43 -20.98 8.03
C ARG A 72 3.71 -20.16 8.02
N VAL A 73 4.86 -20.83 7.99
CA VAL A 73 6.18 -20.19 7.93
C VAL A 73 6.37 -19.44 6.61
N LEU A 74 5.84 -19.96 5.48
CA LEU A 74 5.80 -19.24 4.21
C LEU A 74 4.76 -18.10 4.18
N ARG A 75 3.69 -18.16 4.98
CA ARG A 75 2.63 -17.13 5.08
C ARG A 75 2.98 -15.94 5.97
N GLU A 76 4.02 -16.02 6.80
CA GLU A 76 4.41 -14.88 7.64
C GLU A 76 4.93 -13.70 6.80
N ARG A 77 5.26 -13.92 5.52
CA ARG A 77 5.62 -12.87 4.55
C ARG A 77 4.99 -13.15 3.19
N SER A 78 3.95 -12.40 2.84
CA SER A 78 3.28 -12.49 1.55
C SER A 78 3.13 -11.10 0.95
N CYS A 79 3.32 -10.96 -0.36
CA CYS A 79 3.02 -9.74 -1.08
C CYS A 79 2.37 -10.12 -2.40
N SER A 80 1.11 -9.75 -2.58
CA SER A 80 0.35 -10.05 -3.78
C SER A 80 -0.36 -8.80 -4.27
N TRP A 81 -0.61 -8.72 -5.57
CA TRP A 81 -1.35 -7.61 -6.13
C TRP A 81 -2.25 -8.09 -7.26
N TYR A 82 -3.33 -7.35 -7.46
CA TYR A 82 -4.27 -7.62 -8.53
C TYR A 82 -4.98 -6.33 -8.95
N PHE A 83 -5.45 -6.32 -10.19
CA PHE A 83 -6.29 -5.25 -10.70
C PHE A 83 -7.76 -5.65 -10.58
N HIS A 84 -8.61 -4.73 -10.13
CA HIS A 84 -10.05 -4.91 -10.04
C HIS A 84 -10.76 -3.69 -10.67
N ASP A 85 -12.10 -3.69 -10.67
CA ASP A 85 -12.91 -2.66 -11.34
C ASP A 85 -12.55 -2.54 -12.84
N ALA A 86 -12.66 -3.66 -13.55
CA ALA A 86 -12.24 -3.81 -14.95
C ALA A 86 -10.79 -3.37 -15.23
N GLY A 87 -9.92 -3.36 -14.22
CA GLY A 87 -8.51 -3.00 -14.34
C GLY A 87 -8.16 -1.58 -13.90
N ARG A 88 -9.15 -0.77 -13.51
CA ARG A 88 -8.97 0.66 -13.18
C ARG A 88 -8.38 0.90 -11.80
N ARG A 89 -8.42 -0.11 -10.92
CA ARG A 89 -7.92 -0.03 -9.55
C ARG A 89 -6.89 -1.12 -9.29
N PHE A 90 -5.73 -0.69 -8.79
CA PHE A 90 -4.68 -1.58 -8.29
C PHE A 90 -4.91 -1.86 -6.81
N HIS A 91 -4.88 -3.13 -6.43
CA HIS A 91 -4.90 -3.58 -5.04
C HIS A 91 -3.57 -4.27 -4.72
N LEU A 92 -3.01 -3.95 -3.56
CA LEU A 92 -1.81 -4.57 -3.01
C LEU A 92 -2.16 -5.14 -1.63
N ASP A 93 -1.88 -6.42 -1.46
CA ASP A 93 -1.98 -7.13 -0.19
C ASP A 93 -0.56 -7.49 0.28
N LEU A 94 -0.23 -7.18 1.53
CA LEU A 94 1.09 -7.35 2.11
C LEU A 94 0.96 -7.88 3.54
N ASP A 95 1.28 -9.15 3.73
CA ASP A 95 1.44 -9.78 5.02
C ASP A 95 2.91 -9.74 5.43
N LEU A 96 3.18 -9.21 6.63
CA LEU A 96 4.51 -9.19 7.23
C LEU A 96 4.41 -9.57 8.71
N PRO A 97 5.50 -10.04 9.33
CA PRO A 97 5.59 -10.15 10.78
C PRO A 97 5.36 -8.76 11.40
N SER A 98 4.71 -8.73 12.56
CA SER A 98 4.27 -7.47 13.19
C SER A 98 5.39 -6.43 13.37
N ALA A 99 6.62 -6.88 13.67
CA ALA A 99 7.78 -6.00 13.82
C ALA A 99 8.18 -5.30 12.50
N GLU A 100 8.12 -6.01 11.37
CA GLU A 100 8.40 -5.46 10.04
C GLU A 100 7.24 -4.61 9.54
N GLY A 101 6.00 -5.07 9.74
CA GLY A 101 4.79 -4.32 9.40
C GLY A 101 4.71 -2.98 10.13
N ALA A 102 5.13 -2.93 11.40
CA ALA A 102 5.21 -1.68 12.17
C ALA A 102 6.20 -0.67 11.53
N GLY A 103 7.33 -1.16 11.00
CA GLY A 103 8.30 -0.32 10.28
C GLY A 103 7.71 0.25 8.98
N VAL A 104 7.01 -0.57 8.21
CA VAL A 104 6.31 -0.12 6.99
C VAL A 104 5.23 0.90 7.32
N ALA A 105 4.40 0.64 8.34
CA ALA A 105 3.35 1.56 8.77
C ALA A 105 3.92 2.91 9.22
N ALA A 106 4.98 2.89 10.03
CA ALA A 106 5.63 4.12 10.50
C ALA A 106 6.20 4.94 9.33
N ALA A 107 6.85 4.30 8.35
CA ALA A 107 7.40 4.98 7.17
C ALA A 107 6.28 5.60 6.31
N VAL A 108 5.18 4.87 6.10
CA VAL A 108 4.02 5.36 5.34
C VAL A 108 3.36 6.54 6.06
N GLU A 109 3.15 6.46 7.38
CA GLU A 109 2.56 7.56 8.17
C GLU A 109 3.47 8.79 8.20
N GLU A 110 4.79 8.61 8.33
CA GLU A 110 5.75 9.70 8.29
C GLU A 110 5.73 10.43 6.94
N VAL A 111 5.75 9.69 5.83
CA VAL A 111 5.66 10.29 4.49
C VAL A 111 4.29 10.91 4.26
N ALA A 112 3.21 10.26 4.70
CA ALA A 112 1.86 10.82 4.62
C ALA A 112 1.81 12.18 5.33
N GLY A 113 2.34 12.29 6.56
CA GLY A 113 2.41 13.54 7.31
C GLY A 113 3.16 14.68 6.59
N ARG A 114 4.09 14.36 5.70
CA ARG A 114 4.84 15.35 4.90
C ARG A 114 4.12 15.76 3.61
N ILE A 115 3.16 14.97 3.13
CA ILE A 115 2.35 15.31 1.96
C ILE A 115 1.30 16.36 2.40
N PRO A 116 1.30 17.56 1.78
CA PRO A 116 0.29 18.58 2.07
C PRO A 116 -1.12 18.03 1.88
N VAL A 117 -2.06 18.50 2.69
CA VAL A 117 -3.48 18.11 2.57
C VAL A 117 -4.08 18.78 1.34
N LEU A 118 -4.71 17.98 0.46
CA LEU A 118 -5.42 18.53 -0.69
C LEU A 118 -6.70 19.26 -0.22
N PRO A 119 -7.11 20.37 -0.86
CA PRO A 119 -8.38 21.02 -0.56
C PRO A 119 -9.55 20.04 -0.69
N GLY A 120 -10.38 19.93 0.36
CA GLY A 120 -11.48 18.98 0.45
C GLY A 120 -11.11 17.61 1.02
N GLU A 121 -9.83 17.38 1.33
CA GLU A 121 -9.32 16.17 1.99
C GLU A 121 -8.91 16.41 3.46
N GLU A 122 -9.41 17.47 4.10
CA GLU A 122 -9.06 17.83 5.49
C GLU A 122 -9.64 16.87 6.55
N ASP A 123 -10.68 16.12 6.17
CA ASP A 123 -11.37 15.18 7.04
C ASP A 123 -10.53 13.90 7.28
N PRO A 124 -10.44 13.39 8.52
CA PRO A 124 -9.76 12.13 8.84
C PRO A 124 -10.15 10.92 7.97
N ARG A 125 -11.35 10.92 7.37
CA ARG A 125 -11.78 9.88 6.42
C ARG A 125 -10.88 9.73 5.19
N PHE A 126 -10.07 10.74 4.87
CA PHE A 126 -9.09 10.70 3.77
C PHE A 126 -7.72 10.15 4.18
N ALA A 127 -7.50 9.78 5.45
CA ALA A 127 -6.24 9.19 5.91
C ALA A 127 -5.81 7.95 5.09
N PRO A 128 -6.70 7.02 4.68
CA PRO A 128 -6.33 5.92 3.78
C PRO A 128 -5.82 6.38 2.40
N ALA A 129 -6.42 7.43 1.82
CA ALA A 129 -5.98 7.98 0.54
C ALA A 129 -4.58 8.60 0.66
N ARG A 130 -4.31 9.31 1.76
CA ARG A 130 -2.98 9.88 2.05
C ARG A 130 -1.91 8.82 2.25
N ARG A 131 -2.24 7.71 2.93
CA ARG A 131 -1.33 6.56 3.06
C ARG A 131 -1.03 5.91 1.71
N ALA A 132 -2.02 5.81 0.82
CA ALA A 132 -1.80 5.31 -0.53
C ALA A 132 -0.85 6.20 -1.33
N ASP A 133 -1.03 7.52 -1.25
CA ASP A 133 -0.11 8.49 -1.87
C ASP A 133 1.30 8.42 -1.30
N ALA A 134 1.43 8.24 0.02
CA ALA A 134 2.71 8.09 0.69
C ALA A 134 3.46 6.82 0.26
N LEU A 135 2.75 5.68 0.18
CA LEU A 135 3.32 4.43 -0.32
C LEU A 135 3.79 4.56 -1.77
N LEU A 136 2.99 5.20 -2.62
CA LEU A 136 3.37 5.49 -3.99
C LEU A 136 4.61 6.38 -4.08
N ALA A 137 4.67 7.44 -3.25
CA ALA A 137 5.83 8.34 -3.19
C ALA A 137 7.09 7.59 -2.76
N LEU A 138 7.01 6.70 -1.77
CA LEU A 138 8.11 5.85 -1.33
C LEU A 138 8.64 4.94 -2.45
N CYS A 139 7.74 4.31 -3.22
CA CYS A 139 8.13 3.43 -4.32
C CYS A 139 8.72 4.17 -5.53
N THR A 140 8.38 5.46 -5.72
CA THR A 140 8.76 6.26 -6.89
C THR A 140 9.92 7.24 -6.63
N ALA A 141 10.20 7.59 -5.37
CA ALA A 141 11.26 8.52 -4.97
C ALA A 141 12.69 8.05 -5.32
N GLY A 142 12.87 6.76 -5.57
CA GLY A 142 14.14 6.17 -5.98
C GLY A 142 14.61 5.09 -5.01
N ALA A 143 14.52 3.84 -5.44
CA ALA A 143 15.30 2.74 -4.88
C ALA A 143 16.79 2.93 -5.28
N GLY A 144 17.52 3.80 -4.58
CA GLY A 144 18.99 3.92 -4.69
C GLY A 144 19.56 4.11 -6.10
N GLU A 145 20.87 3.88 -6.26
CA GLU A 145 21.63 3.91 -7.52
C GLU A 145 21.29 2.74 -8.48
N GLY A 146 20.12 2.12 -8.34
CA GLY A 146 19.65 1.06 -9.22
C GLY A 146 18.93 1.59 -10.47
N PRO A 147 18.79 0.77 -11.53
CA PRO A 147 17.95 1.13 -12.66
C PRO A 147 16.52 1.34 -12.17
N ALA A 148 15.98 2.55 -12.36
CA ALA A 148 14.60 2.81 -11.92
C ALA A 148 13.64 1.93 -12.71
N VAL A 149 12.89 1.09 -11.99
CA VAL A 149 11.81 0.28 -12.55
C VAL A 149 10.64 1.24 -12.81
N SER A 150 10.27 1.40 -14.08
CA SER A 150 9.18 2.30 -14.50
C SER A 150 8.06 1.48 -15.12
N ALA A 151 6.80 1.81 -14.82
CA ALA A 151 5.66 1.18 -15.47
C ALA A 151 5.64 1.48 -16.98
N THR A 152 5.31 0.49 -17.80
CA THR A 152 4.98 0.69 -19.22
C THR A 152 3.48 0.87 -19.35
N VAL A 153 3.04 1.95 -19.98
CA VAL A 153 1.64 2.21 -20.33
C VAL A 153 1.46 1.90 -21.81
N VAL A 154 0.52 1.03 -22.16
CA VAL A 154 0.17 0.68 -23.54
C VAL A 154 -1.11 1.41 -23.92
N LEU A 155 -1.10 2.14 -25.03
CA LEU A 155 -2.28 2.81 -25.58
C LEU A 155 -2.75 2.07 -26.83
N HIS A 156 -3.97 1.55 -26.80
CA HIS A 156 -4.61 0.94 -27.97
C HIS A 156 -5.43 2.00 -28.71
N ALA A 157 -5.18 2.12 -30.01
CA ALA A 157 -5.94 3.00 -30.89
C ALA A 157 -6.44 2.22 -32.12
N GLN A 158 -7.77 2.09 -32.25
CA GLN A 158 -8.38 1.54 -33.46
C GLN A 158 -8.49 2.60 -34.56
N VAL A 159 -8.27 2.17 -35.81
CA VAL A 159 -8.56 2.98 -37.00
C VAL A 159 -10.06 2.84 -37.34
N GLY A 160 -10.91 3.72 -36.79
CA GLY A 160 -12.39 3.69 -36.94
C GLY A 160 -13.14 4.41 -35.79
N PRO A 161 -14.48 4.33 -35.68
CA PRO A 161 -15.23 4.92 -34.56
C PRO A 161 -14.81 4.26 -33.23
N VAL A 162 -14.69 5.08 -32.20
CA VAL A 162 -13.69 4.96 -31.12
C VAL A 162 -14.06 3.96 -30.02
N GLY A 163 -13.17 3.00 -29.76
CA GLY A 163 -12.82 2.56 -28.40
C GLY A 163 -11.38 3.01 -28.09
N ARG A 164 -11.21 3.97 -27.16
CA ARG A 164 -9.88 4.37 -26.65
C ARG A 164 -9.71 3.69 -25.29
N GLY A 165 -8.77 2.74 -25.21
CA GLY A 165 -8.35 2.10 -23.97
C GLY A 165 -6.87 2.35 -23.73
N ALA A 166 -6.50 2.61 -22.48
CA ALA A 166 -5.11 2.53 -22.03
C ALA A 166 -4.99 1.32 -21.12
N GLU A 167 -3.89 0.58 -21.20
CA GLU A 167 -3.57 -0.50 -20.26
C GLU A 167 -2.15 -0.35 -19.74
N LEU A 168 -1.81 -1.06 -18.66
CA LEU A 168 -0.43 -1.17 -18.18
C LEU A 168 0.14 -2.52 -18.59
N GLU A 169 1.43 -2.60 -18.90
CA GLU A 169 2.12 -3.86 -19.27
C GLU A 169 1.96 -4.94 -18.18
N ALA A 170 1.94 -4.55 -16.91
CA ALA A 170 1.71 -5.44 -15.78
C ALA A 170 0.22 -5.84 -15.60
N GLY A 171 -0.67 -5.42 -16.51
CA GLY A 171 -2.11 -5.61 -16.47
C GLY A 171 -2.90 -4.37 -16.02
N GLY A 172 -4.20 -4.33 -16.33
CA GLY A 172 -5.15 -3.30 -15.88
C GLY A 172 -5.50 -2.26 -16.94
N VAL A 173 -6.79 -2.11 -17.24
CA VAL A 173 -7.33 -1.07 -18.12
C VAL A 173 -7.51 0.22 -17.33
N THR A 174 -6.94 1.31 -17.81
CA THR A 174 -7.03 2.63 -17.21
C THR A 174 -7.67 3.62 -18.17
N ASP A 175 -8.26 4.68 -17.61
CA ASP A 175 -8.75 5.79 -18.42
C ASP A 175 -7.55 6.57 -18.98
N PRO A 176 -7.61 7.09 -20.23
CA PRO A 176 -6.53 7.91 -20.79
C PRO A 176 -6.07 9.09 -19.91
N GLY A 177 -6.95 9.64 -19.06
CA GLY A 177 -6.63 10.64 -18.05
C GLY A 177 -5.81 10.09 -16.89
N ALA A 178 -6.17 8.92 -16.36
CA ALA A 178 -5.45 8.25 -15.27
C ALA A 178 -4.11 7.65 -15.74
N ALA A 179 -3.99 7.24 -17.01
CA ALA A 179 -2.74 6.85 -17.65
C ALA A 179 -1.74 8.01 -17.83
N SER A 180 -2.20 9.27 -17.74
CA SER A 180 -1.35 10.43 -18.04
C SER A 180 -0.22 10.62 -17.03
N ARG A 181 -0.47 10.40 -15.74
CA ARG A 181 0.54 10.51 -14.67
C ARG A 181 1.65 9.46 -14.77
N PRO A 182 1.38 8.14 -14.87
CA PRO A 182 2.45 7.16 -15.09
C PRO A 182 3.16 7.34 -16.43
N SER A 183 2.52 7.94 -17.44
CA SER A 183 3.17 8.23 -18.73
C SER A 183 4.26 9.32 -18.69
N CYS A 184 4.31 10.15 -17.63
CA CYS A 184 5.34 11.18 -17.47
C CYS A 184 6.71 10.61 -17.08
N THR A 185 6.74 9.47 -16.38
CA THR A 185 7.97 8.83 -15.91
C THR A 185 8.18 7.41 -16.46
N GLY A 186 7.15 6.84 -17.10
CA GLY A 186 7.11 5.50 -17.69
C GLY A 186 7.56 5.41 -19.14
N THR A 187 7.49 4.19 -19.68
CA THR A 187 7.59 3.95 -21.13
C THR A 187 6.18 3.93 -21.70
N LEU A 188 5.97 4.53 -22.87
CA LEU A 188 4.71 4.31 -23.57
C LEU A 188 4.90 3.47 -24.82
N GLU A 189 3.95 2.57 -25.01
CA GLU A 189 3.79 1.81 -26.23
C GLU A 189 2.49 2.21 -26.91
N HIS A 190 2.57 2.65 -28.16
CA HIS A 190 1.41 2.87 -29.01
C HIS A 190 1.18 1.62 -29.85
N VAL A 191 -0.01 1.03 -29.74
CA VAL A 191 -0.44 -0.11 -30.53
C VAL A 191 -1.65 0.32 -31.35
N HIS A 192 -1.48 0.34 -32.67
CA HIS A 192 -2.56 0.63 -33.61
C HIS A 192 -3.09 -0.68 -34.16
N GLU A 193 -4.40 -0.86 -34.08
CA GLU A 193 -5.07 -2.08 -34.52
C GLU A 193 -6.12 -1.77 -35.60
N ASP A 194 -6.31 -2.71 -36.51
CA ASP A 194 -7.48 -2.69 -37.39
C ASP A 194 -8.74 -3.18 -36.64
N PRO A 195 -9.95 -3.03 -37.22
CA PRO A 195 -11.18 -3.48 -36.58
C PRO A 195 -11.25 -4.99 -36.28
N SER A 196 -10.35 -5.80 -36.83
CA SER A 196 -10.25 -7.25 -36.54
C SER A 196 -9.31 -7.56 -35.37
N GLY A 197 -8.71 -6.54 -34.75
CA GLY A 197 -7.74 -6.68 -33.66
C GLY A 197 -6.32 -7.00 -34.13
N ARG A 198 -6.04 -6.90 -35.43
CA ARG A 198 -4.68 -7.11 -35.95
C ARG A 198 -3.85 -5.85 -35.75
N VAL A 199 -2.69 -6.01 -35.12
CA VAL A 199 -1.72 -4.92 -34.92
C VAL A 199 -1.17 -4.46 -36.27
N LEU A 200 -1.44 -3.21 -36.61
CA LEU A 200 -0.95 -2.52 -37.81
C LEU A 200 0.37 -1.79 -37.55
N HIS A 201 0.51 -1.20 -36.36
CA HIS A 201 1.68 -0.43 -36.00
C HIS A 201 1.96 -0.50 -34.50
N ARG A 202 3.23 -0.66 -34.15
CA ARG A 202 3.73 -0.67 -32.77
C ARG A 202 4.89 0.30 -32.66
N ALA A 203 4.78 1.28 -31.77
CA ALA A 203 5.86 2.22 -31.48
C ALA A 203 6.12 2.28 -29.98
N ARG A 204 7.38 2.09 -29.58
CA ARG A 204 7.83 2.19 -28.19
C ARG A 204 8.65 3.46 -28.03
N GLU A 205 8.25 4.32 -27.11
CA GLU A 205 8.96 5.57 -26.85
C GLU A 205 9.24 5.73 -25.34
N PRO A 206 10.52 5.70 -24.91
CA PRO A 206 10.87 6.00 -23.53
C PRO A 206 10.59 7.47 -23.26
N ARG A 207 9.66 7.76 -22.35
CA ARG A 207 9.21 9.14 -22.06
C ARG A 207 9.95 9.80 -20.91
N ARG A 208 10.70 8.99 -20.17
CA ARG A 208 11.53 9.46 -19.06
C ARG A 208 12.61 10.39 -19.61
N PRO A 209 12.68 11.65 -19.14
CA PRO A 209 13.79 12.52 -19.46
C PRO A 209 15.11 11.82 -19.08
N PRO A 210 16.14 11.84 -19.95
CA PRO A 210 17.40 11.19 -19.64
C PRO A 210 18.01 11.81 -18.37
N ALA A 211 18.79 11.02 -17.62
CA ALA A 211 19.28 11.42 -16.30
C ALA A 211 20.01 12.78 -16.30
N TRP A 212 20.75 13.10 -17.36
CA TRP A 212 21.40 14.40 -17.51
C TRP A 212 20.40 15.57 -17.60
N MET A 213 19.27 15.38 -18.27
CA MET A 213 18.22 16.38 -18.42
C MET A 213 17.51 16.59 -17.07
N VAL A 214 17.23 15.50 -16.34
CA VAL A 214 16.69 15.59 -14.97
C VAL A 214 17.63 16.35 -14.05
N ARG A 215 18.95 16.12 -14.13
CA ARG A 215 19.94 16.89 -13.37
C ARG A 215 19.89 18.39 -13.70
N GLN A 216 19.77 18.75 -14.98
CA GLN A 216 19.66 20.15 -15.40
C GLN A 216 18.35 20.80 -14.92
N VAL A 217 17.23 20.08 -15.00
CA VAL A 217 15.94 20.55 -14.47
C VAL A 217 16.01 20.76 -12.95
N ARG A 218 16.64 19.82 -12.21
CA ARG A 218 16.87 19.97 -10.76
C ARG A 218 17.75 21.16 -10.42
N TYR A 219 18.81 21.39 -11.20
CA TYR A 219 19.70 22.54 -11.02
C TYR A 219 18.98 23.87 -11.26
N ARG A 220 18.17 23.95 -12.33
CA ARG A 220 17.39 25.14 -12.69
C ARG A 220 16.29 25.44 -11.67
N ASP A 221 15.49 24.44 -11.31
CA ASP A 221 14.25 24.63 -10.57
C ASP A 221 14.45 24.58 -9.04
N ARG A 222 15.55 23.99 -8.56
CA ARG A 222 15.99 23.93 -7.14
C ARG A 222 14.99 23.32 -6.13
N GLY A 223 13.84 22.85 -6.59
CA GLY A 223 12.73 22.28 -5.81
C GLY A 223 11.44 22.31 -6.65
N CYS A 224 10.31 21.95 -6.04
CA CYS A 224 9.01 22.07 -6.70
C CYS A 224 8.73 23.53 -7.10
N THR A 225 8.38 23.74 -8.37
CA THR A 225 8.14 25.07 -8.97
C THR A 225 6.76 25.64 -8.66
N PHE A 226 5.92 24.93 -7.91
CA PHE A 226 4.65 25.50 -7.44
C PHE A 226 4.93 26.68 -6.49
N PRO A 227 4.31 27.86 -6.70
CA PRO A 227 4.53 29.03 -5.87
C PRO A 227 4.29 28.73 -4.38
N GLY A 228 5.33 28.92 -3.55
CA GLY A 228 5.25 28.69 -2.11
C GLY A 228 5.57 27.26 -1.65
N CYS A 229 5.76 26.29 -2.55
CA CYS A 229 6.11 24.92 -2.15
C CYS A 229 7.62 24.73 -1.91
N GLY A 230 8.44 24.85 -2.97
CA GLY A 230 9.91 24.75 -2.87
C GLY A 230 10.48 23.41 -2.36
N THR A 231 9.65 22.39 -2.10
CA THR A 231 10.11 21.11 -1.56
C THR A 231 11.10 20.42 -2.52
N ARG A 232 12.10 19.75 -1.95
CA ARG A 232 13.09 18.94 -2.68
C ARG A 232 12.84 17.44 -2.54
N ALA A 233 11.89 17.07 -1.68
CA ALA A 233 11.51 15.68 -1.48
C ALA A 233 10.48 15.28 -2.54
N PHE A 234 10.56 14.01 -2.98
CA PHE A 234 9.57 13.40 -3.88
C PHE A 234 9.33 14.20 -5.17
N THR A 235 10.39 14.79 -5.73
CA THR A 235 10.31 15.63 -6.93
C THR A 235 10.59 14.87 -8.22
N GLU A 236 9.75 15.10 -9.22
CA GLU A 236 9.80 14.51 -10.56
C GLU A 236 9.88 15.61 -11.63
N ALA A 237 10.52 15.30 -12.75
CA ALA A 237 10.51 16.16 -13.93
C ALA A 237 9.21 15.93 -14.70
N HIS A 238 8.42 16.98 -14.88
CA HIS A 238 7.10 16.96 -15.46
C HIS A 238 7.03 17.80 -16.73
N HIS A 239 6.28 17.34 -17.74
CA HIS A 239 6.08 18.07 -18.98
C HIS A 239 4.99 19.15 -18.83
N ILE A 240 5.33 20.41 -19.11
CA ILE A 240 4.42 21.56 -19.07
C ILE A 240 3.33 21.41 -20.14
N VAL A 241 3.73 21.24 -21.40
CA VAL A 241 2.86 20.74 -22.46
C VAL A 241 2.89 19.21 -22.35
N PHE A 242 1.76 18.63 -21.98
CA PHE A 242 1.69 17.18 -21.79
C PHE A 242 2.03 16.48 -23.10
N TYR A 243 2.74 15.36 -22.99
CA TYR A 243 3.07 14.55 -24.16
C TYR A 243 1.82 14.14 -24.96
N ARG A 244 0.69 13.83 -24.29
CA ARG A 244 -0.58 13.47 -24.97
C ARG A 244 -1.09 14.55 -25.95
N PHE A 245 -0.58 15.77 -25.81
CA PHE A 245 -0.87 16.92 -26.65
C PHE A 245 0.32 17.30 -27.56
N GLY A 246 1.29 16.40 -27.77
CA GLY A 246 2.47 16.63 -28.60
C GLY A 246 3.64 17.29 -27.87
N GLY A 247 3.64 17.32 -26.55
CA GLY A 247 4.74 17.87 -25.75
C GLY A 247 6.03 17.09 -25.90
N ARG A 248 7.09 17.73 -26.40
CA ARG A 248 8.42 17.12 -26.56
C ARG A 248 9.16 17.04 -25.22
N THR A 249 10.03 16.05 -25.06
CA THR A 249 10.96 15.97 -23.91
C THR A 249 12.16 16.88 -24.15
N THR A 250 12.02 18.16 -23.78
CA THR A 250 13.09 19.17 -23.85
C THR A 250 13.20 19.91 -22.53
N LEU A 251 14.34 20.58 -22.27
CA LEU A 251 14.53 21.33 -21.02
C LEU A 251 13.46 22.41 -20.81
N GLU A 252 13.04 23.06 -21.90
CA GLU A 252 12.06 24.15 -21.89
C GLU A 252 10.66 23.64 -21.52
N ASN A 253 10.33 22.44 -21.99
CA ASN A 253 9.04 21.81 -21.73
C ASN A 253 9.00 21.05 -20.40
N LEU A 254 10.12 20.89 -19.70
CA LEU A 254 10.14 20.24 -18.39
C LEU A 254 10.11 21.25 -17.25
N THR A 255 9.53 20.84 -16.12
CA THR A 255 9.62 21.54 -14.83
C THR A 255 9.66 20.54 -13.69
N LEU A 256 10.29 20.90 -12.57
CA LEU A 256 10.35 20.06 -11.38
C LEU A 256 9.14 20.29 -10.48
N ILE A 257 8.39 19.23 -10.17
CA ILE A 257 7.24 19.29 -9.24
C ILE A 257 7.26 18.10 -8.27
N CYS A 258 6.71 18.28 -7.06
CA CYS A 258 6.57 17.17 -6.11
C CYS A 258 5.35 16.30 -6.41
N SER A 259 5.30 15.09 -5.87
CA SER A 259 4.18 14.15 -6.08
C SER A 259 2.80 14.77 -5.83
N PHE A 260 2.67 15.64 -4.82
CA PHE A 260 1.43 16.39 -4.52
C PHE A 260 1.03 17.32 -5.68
N HIS A 261 1.93 18.22 -6.10
CA HIS A 261 1.63 19.15 -7.20
C HIS A 261 1.57 18.46 -8.56
N HIS A 262 2.21 17.30 -8.70
CA HIS A 262 2.06 16.42 -9.86
C HIS A 262 0.62 15.89 -9.95
N ARG A 263 0.09 15.35 -8.84
CA ARG A 263 -1.33 14.94 -8.75
C ARG A 263 -2.27 16.10 -9.03
N LEU A 264 -1.99 17.27 -8.47
CA LEU A 264 -2.80 18.48 -8.63
C LEU A 264 -2.96 18.91 -10.11
N VAL A 265 -1.91 18.75 -10.92
CA VAL A 265 -1.92 19.07 -12.35
C VAL A 265 -2.66 18.02 -13.19
N HIS A 266 -2.56 16.74 -12.82
CA HIS A 266 -3.20 15.66 -13.56
C HIS A 266 -4.69 15.48 -13.18
N GLU A 267 -5.03 15.63 -11.91
CA GLU A 267 -6.33 15.27 -11.34
C GLU A 267 -7.07 16.50 -10.80
N GLY A 268 -6.35 17.49 -10.28
CA GLY A 268 -6.93 18.68 -9.65
C GLY A 268 -7.30 19.80 -10.61
N GLY A 269 -7.10 19.63 -11.93
CA GLY A 269 -7.44 20.64 -12.95
C GLY A 269 -6.49 21.83 -13.04
N TRP A 270 -5.38 21.80 -12.31
CA TRP A 270 -4.35 22.85 -12.39
C TRP A 270 -3.53 22.74 -13.66
N ARG A 271 -3.05 23.87 -14.16
CA ARG A 271 -2.23 23.91 -15.39
C ARG A 271 -0.97 24.73 -15.15
N ILE A 272 0.06 24.42 -15.91
CA ILE A 272 1.33 25.15 -15.91
C ILE A 272 1.53 25.73 -17.31
N ARG A 273 1.97 26.97 -17.40
CA ARG A 273 2.39 27.60 -18.65
C ARG A 273 3.75 28.25 -18.46
N ARG A 274 4.67 28.05 -19.41
CA ARG A 274 5.90 28.84 -19.49
C ARG A 274 5.67 30.06 -20.38
N THR A 275 6.03 31.25 -19.91
CA THR A 275 5.94 32.49 -20.71
C THR A 275 7.10 32.60 -21.70
N ALA A 276 7.05 33.57 -22.60
CA ALA A 276 8.13 33.83 -23.55
C ALA A 276 9.44 34.23 -22.85
N GLU A 277 9.32 34.86 -21.68
CA GLU A 277 10.41 35.28 -20.80
C GLU A 277 10.95 34.12 -19.95
N GLY A 278 10.35 32.93 -20.08
CA GLY A 278 10.78 31.71 -19.39
C GLY A 278 10.17 31.50 -18.01
N GLU A 279 9.30 32.40 -17.54
CA GLU A 279 8.64 32.30 -16.23
C GLU A 279 7.55 31.23 -16.23
N LEU A 280 7.36 30.56 -15.09
CA LEU A 280 6.30 29.57 -14.90
C LEU A 280 5.08 30.21 -14.26
N VAL A 281 3.98 30.22 -15.00
CA VAL A 281 2.66 30.65 -14.53
C VAL A 281 1.84 29.41 -14.22
N TRP A 282 1.46 29.28 -12.96
CA TRP A 282 0.49 28.29 -12.51
C TRP A 282 -0.91 28.84 -12.70
N ILE A 283 -1.82 28.02 -13.18
CA ILE A 283 -3.20 28.40 -13.50
C ILE A 283 -4.11 27.49 -12.69
N ARG A 284 -4.99 28.11 -11.92
CA ARG A 284 -5.99 27.45 -11.08
C ARG A 284 -7.04 26.73 -11.94
N PRO A 285 -7.84 25.83 -11.37
CA PRO A 285 -8.90 25.13 -12.12
C PRO A 285 -9.94 26.08 -12.73
N ASP A 286 -10.17 27.24 -12.11
CA ASP A 286 -11.05 28.31 -12.60
C ASP A 286 -10.46 29.13 -13.78
N GLY A 287 -9.23 28.80 -14.22
CA GLY A 287 -8.54 29.46 -15.33
C GLY A 287 -7.75 30.71 -14.95
N ARG A 288 -7.77 31.15 -13.68
CA ARG A 288 -7.03 32.35 -13.25
C ARG A 288 -5.57 32.02 -12.93
N PRO A 289 -4.61 32.92 -13.22
CA PRO A 289 -3.24 32.78 -12.74
C PRO A 289 -3.20 32.70 -11.21
N HIS A 290 -2.45 31.73 -10.70
CA HIS A 290 -2.15 31.63 -9.28
C HIS A 290 -0.99 32.57 -8.96
N ALA A 291 -1.32 33.71 -8.35
CA ALA A 291 -0.33 34.52 -7.65
C ALA A 291 -0.20 33.96 -6.23
N PRO A 292 1.02 33.66 -5.74
CA PRO A 292 1.21 33.43 -4.33
C PRO A 292 0.73 34.70 -3.60
N GLY A 293 -0.05 34.53 -2.53
CA GLY A 293 -0.29 35.62 -1.59
C GLY A 293 1.04 36.14 -1.05
N PRO A 294 1.06 37.34 -0.43
CA PRO A 294 2.29 37.87 0.14
C PRO A 294 2.93 36.81 1.03
N VAL A 295 4.20 36.51 0.76
CA VAL A 295 4.97 35.61 1.61
C VAL A 295 5.15 36.33 2.94
N LEU A 296 4.37 35.97 3.95
CA LEU A 296 4.57 36.43 5.32
C LEU A 296 5.84 35.76 5.87
N ARG A 297 7.00 36.31 5.52
CA ARG A 297 8.28 35.96 6.15
C ARG A 297 8.55 36.99 7.24
N GLY A 298 8.45 36.56 8.49
CA GLY A 298 8.78 37.41 9.63
C GLY A 298 7.87 38.63 9.78
N ALA A 299 6.59 38.52 9.39
CA ALA A 299 5.62 39.39 10.00
C ALA A 299 5.60 39.01 11.48
N ASP A 300 6.12 39.88 12.33
CA ASP A 300 5.67 39.93 13.72
C ASP A 300 4.15 40.07 13.62
N VAL A 301 3.48 38.94 13.81
CA VAL A 301 2.03 38.95 13.98
C VAL A 301 1.87 39.60 15.34
N ASP A 302 1.56 40.90 15.36
CA ASP A 302 1.06 41.52 16.57
C ASP A 302 -0.10 40.62 17.03
N PRO A 303 0.00 40.00 18.21
CA PRO A 303 -1.11 39.22 18.71
C PRO A 303 -2.31 40.17 18.72
N PRO A 304 -3.46 39.75 18.18
CA PRO A 304 -4.63 40.60 18.20
C PRO A 304 -4.91 40.97 19.67
N GLU A 305 -5.23 42.24 19.94
CA GLU A 305 -5.49 42.73 21.31
C GLU A 305 -6.58 41.90 22.02
N GLU A 306 -7.44 41.27 21.23
CA GLU A 306 -8.40 40.24 21.66
C GLU A 306 -8.12 38.91 20.96
N PRO A 307 -8.12 37.78 21.68
CA PRO A 307 -7.89 36.47 21.08
C PRO A 307 -9.00 36.17 20.05
N VAL A 308 -8.62 36.07 18.78
CA VAL A 308 -9.53 35.64 17.72
C VAL A 308 -9.67 34.11 17.80
N VAL A 309 -10.79 33.64 18.37
CA VAL A 309 -11.14 32.22 18.38
C VAL A 309 -11.59 31.81 16.98
N TYR A 310 -10.77 31.01 16.29
CA TYR A 310 -11.16 30.39 15.00
C TYR A 310 -11.77 29.01 15.26
N GLY A 311 -13.10 28.92 15.12
CA GLY A 311 -13.89 27.69 15.27
C GLY A 311 -15.33 28.01 15.70
N PRO A 312 -16.32 27.10 15.53
CA PRO A 312 -17.72 27.34 15.92
C PRO A 312 -17.96 27.34 17.44
N PHE A 313 -16.91 27.51 18.24
CA PHE A 313 -16.95 27.40 19.70
C PHE A 313 -16.76 28.81 20.30
N GLY A 314 -17.83 29.60 20.29
CA GLY A 314 -17.92 30.75 21.19
C GLY A 314 -18.11 30.27 22.62
N ASP A 315 -17.80 31.13 23.59
CA ASP A 315 -17.76 30.84 25.03
C ASP A 315 -19.09 30.35 25.66
N ASP A 316 -20.17 30.25 24.87
CA ASP A 316 -21.52 29.91 25.33
C ASP A 316 -21.96 28.46 25.06
N ASP A 317 -21.11 27.56 24.56
CA ASP A 317 -21.49 26.16 24.31
C ASP A 317 -20.73 25.15 25.22
N PRO A 318 -21.32 24.67 26.33
CA PRO A 318 -20.67 23.71 27.20
C PRO A 318 -20.78 22.30 26.59
N LEU A 319 -19.74 21.85 25.88
CA LEU A 319 -19.64 20.44 25.52
C LEU A 319 -19.47 19.56 26.78
N PRO A 320 -20.15 18.40 26.85
CA PRO A 320 -20.02 17.49 27.99
C PRO A 320 -18.62 16.86 28.01
N LEU A 321 -17.92 16.99 29.14
CA LEU A 321 -16.64 16.32 29.35
C LEU A 321 -16.79 14.79 29.22
N PRO A 322 -15.89 14.09 28.51
CA PRO A 322 -15.88 12.64 28.52
C PRO A 322 -15.57 12.13 29.94
N PRO A 323 -16.22 11.05 30.42
CA PRO A 323 -15.96 10.54 31.76
C PRO A 323 -14.51 10.09 31.87
N SER A 324 -13.77 10.72 32.80
CA SER A 324 -12.39 10.42 33.10
C SER A 324 -12.25 8.99 33.64
N VAL A 325 -11.72 8.08 32.82
CA VAL A 325 -11.39 6.70 33.25
C VAL A 325 -9.98 6.68 33.85
N LEU A 326 -9.83 7.22 35.05
CA LEU A 326 -8.78 6.82 36.01
C LEU A 326 -9.24 7.18 37.43
N ALA A 327 -9.93 6.26 38.09
CA ALA A 327 -10.01 6.23 39.54
C ALA A 327 -9.39 4.90 40.05
N PRO A 328 -8.55 4.94 41.10
CA PRO A 328 -7.82 3.77 41.57
C PRO A 328 -8.69 2.81 42.38
N VAL A 329 -8.29 1.53 42.34
CA VAL A 329 -8.77 0.46 43.21
C VAL A 329 -8.42 0.77 44.67
N LEU A 330 -9.40 0.70 45.60
CA LEU A 330 -9.22 0.07 46.93
C LEU A 330 -10.51 0.00 47.80
N ARG A 331 -10.93 -1.25 48.03
CA ARG A 331 -11.45 -1.94 49.24
C ARG A 331 -12.59 -1.39 50.14
N LEU A 332 -13.59 -2.27 50.24
CA LEU A 332 -14.27 -2.84 51.43
C LEU A 332 -15.03 -1.90 52.41
N GLY A 333 -16.36 -2.09 52.44
CA GLY A 333 -16.99 -2.74 53.60
C GLY A 333 -18.01 -1.95 54.42
N ALA A 334 -19.16 -2.62 54.62
CA ALA A 334 -20.11 -2.54 55.74
C ALA A 334 -21.23 -1.47 55.74
N GLY A 335 -22.45 -1.96 55.52
CA GLY A 335 -23.51 -1.85 56.54
C GLY A 335 -24.67 -0.89 56.26
N GLY A 336 -25.88 -1.45 56.21
CA GLY A 336 -27.11 -0.71 56.53
C GLY A 336 -28.21 -0.78 55.46
N ALA A 337 -29.15 -1.71 55.63
CA ALA A 337 -30.41 -1.80 54.89
C ALA A 337 -31.54 -1.03 55.65
N PRO A 338 -32.85 -1.19 55.34
CA PRO A 338 -33.63 -0.27 54.49
C PRO A 338 -34.98 0.19 55.12
N ALA A 339 -35.72 1.09 54.46
CA ALA A 339 -37.18 1.30 54.56
C ALA A 339 -37.56 2.44 53.57
N GLY A 340 -38.69 2.51 52.87
CA GLY A 340 -39.93 1.75 52.81
C GLY A 340 -40.98 2.60 52.07
N GLU A 341 -41.91 1.95 51.37
CA GLU A 341 -43.28 2.43 51.02
C GLU A 341 -43.44 3.62 50.05
N ALA A 342 -44.49 3.78 49.25
CA ALA A 342 -45.57 2.93 48.75
C ALA A 342 -46.29 3.67 47.58
N ARG A 343 -46.74 2.89 46.58
CA ARG A 343 -47.98 2.96 45.76
C ARG A 343 -48.71 4.30 45.55
N ALA A 344 -49.07 4.60 44.30
CA ALA A 344 -50.43 4.43 43.73
C ALA A 344 -50.58 5.17 42.37
N GLY A 345 -51.15 4.51 41.34
CA GLY A 345 -51.83 5.19 40.21
C GLY A 345 -53.33 5.36 40.52
N PRO A 346 -54.25 5.51 39.54
CA PRO A 346 -54.11 5.99 38.16
C PRO A 346 -55.17 7.07 37.77
N ASP A 347 -55.03 7.62 36.54
CA ASP A 347 -56.06 8.10 35.58
C ASP A 347 -57.02 9.26 35.95
N PRO A 348 -57.56 10.02 34.96
CA PRO A 348 -58.35 9.55 33.80
C PRO A 348 -57.86 9.90 32.39
#